data_AF-A0A419ZTE0-F1
#
_entry.id   AF-A0A419ZTE0-F1
#
_cell.length_a   1.000
_cell.length_b   1.000
_cell.length_c   1.000
_cell.angle_alpha   90.00
_cell.angle_beta   90.00
_cell.angle_gamma   90.00
#
_symmetry.space_group_name_H-M   'P 1'
#
loop_
_entity.id
_entity.type
_entity.pdbx_description
1 polymer ?
#
loop_
_entity_poly.entity_id
_entity_poly.type
_entity_poly.pdbx_seq_one_letter_code
_entity_poly.pdbx_strand_id
1 'polypeptide(L)'
;MSMRSRTSLSYGVFDHTSGKDTVNFAYGLPDPLTFARLQWPDPLTVETGVSISDLPQYTDAHGLPELRGQLGQRYRMARGNVILTNGASQALQLLADAFIDPGDVVLTEDPSYLGALRIFSIAGATVVQVGADSLGVDLDLLEQALLHAKGRAKLYYTTPAFHNPTGRYFAHRHMVEVEALLSRNGVRLVQDLVYSELPYDGASPEVLQAGGNIINVHSFSKISGPGLRLGWVLAEPEIVDRLAHLKCDGGVSPIVSK
;
A
#
# COMPACT_ATOMS: atom_id res chain seq x y z
N MET A 1 5.83 8.06 -27.84
CA MET A 1 5.33 7.73 -26.48
C MET A 1 6.31 6.78 -25.80
N SER A 2 6.56 6.95 -24.51
CA SER A 2 7.39 6.01 -23.74
C SER A 2 6.72 4.62 -23.66
N MET A 3 7.47 3.59 -23.29
CA MET A 3 6.91 2.26 -23.03
C MET A 3 5.86 2.31 -21.93
N ARG A 4 6.17 3.02 -20.82
CA ARG A 4 5.26 3.24 -19.69
C ARG A 4 3.91 3.85 -20.14
N SER A 5 3.95 4.86 -21.02
CA SER A 5 2.74 5.50 -21.54
C SER A 5 1.93 4.60 -22.47
N ARG A 6 2.55 3.67 -23.20
CA ARG A 6 1.82 2.69 -24.02
C ARG A 6 1.14 1.64 -23.15
N THR A 7 1.84 1.12 -22.15
CA THR A 7 1.28 0.17 -21.19
C THR A 7 0.12 0.78 -20.41
N SER A 8 0.19 2.06 -20.04
CA SER A 8 -0.91 2.70 -19.29
C SER A 8 -2.22 2.80 -20.08
N LEU A 9 -2.18 2.81 -21.42
CA LEU A 9 -3.37 2.89 -22.26
C LEU A 9 -4.25 1.64 -22.17
N SER A 10 -3.68 0.44 -21.97
CA SER A 10 -4.46 -0.79 -21.86
C SER A 10 -5.31 -0.86 -20.59
N TYR A 11 -4.99 -0.04 -19.59
CA TYR A 11 -5.75 0.07 -18.34
C TYR A 11 -6.75 1.24 -18.32
N GLY A 12 -6.79 2.07 -19.37
CA GLY A 12 -7.65 3.25 -19.44
C GLY A 12 -7.35 4.33 -18.39
N VAL A 13 -8.17 5.36 -18.34
CA VAL A 13 -8.07 6.41 -17.30
C VAL A 13 -8.88 5.96 -16.09
N PHE A 14 -8.33 6.12 -14.89
CA PHE A 14 -9.11 5.95 -13.66
C PHE A 14 -10.09 7.12 -13.55
N ASP A 15 -11.37 6.83 -13.70
CA ASP A 15 -12.45 7.80 -13.51
C ASP A 15 -13.40 7.33 -12.41
N HIS A 16 -13.33 7.98 -11.25
CA HIS A 16 -14.22 7.74 -10.12
C HIS A 16 -15.45 8.66 -10.12
N THR A 17 -15.61 9.52 -11.13
CA THR A 17 -16.70 10.49 -11.20
C THR A 17 -17.93 9.94 -11.89
N SER A 18 -17.76 9.07 -12.88
CA SER A 18 -18.84 8.42 -13.64
C SER A 18 -19.82 7.58 -12.79
N GLY A 19 -19.43 7.18 -11.59
CA GLY A 19 -20.24 6.39 -10.66
C GLY A 19 -20.99 7.18 -9.59
N LYS A 20 -20.96 8.53 -9.58
CA LYS A 20 -21.58 9.33 -8.51
C LYS A 20 -23.10 9.44 -8.62
N ASP A 21 -23.63 9.45 -9.82
CA ASP A 21 -25.07 9.61 -10.09
C ASP A 21 -25.76 8.25 -10.36
N THR A 22 -25.10 7.14 -10.05
CA THR A 22 -25.61 5.78 -10.26
C THR A 22 -25.41 4.91 -9.03
N VAL A 23 -26.15 3.81 -8.92
CA VAL A 23 -25.89 2.79 -7.89
C VAL A 23 -24.60 2.05 -8.27
N ASN A 24 -23.52 2.33 -7.55
CA ASN A 24 -22.17 1.93 -7.91
C ASN A 24 -21.67 0.74 -7.07
N PHE A 25 -21.53 -0.42 -7.72
CA PHE A 25 -20.84 -1.61 -7.18
C PHE A 25 -19.47 -1.86 -7.83
N ALA A 26 -19.00 -0.96 -8.70
CA ALA A 26 -17.79 -1.12 -9.50
C ALA A 26 -16.52 -0.68 -8.76
N TYR A 27 -16.61 0.35 -7.91
CA TYR A 27 -15.48 0.91 -7.20
C TYR A 27 -15.74 0.94 -5.70
N GLY A 28 -14.70 0.65 -4.91
CA GLY A 28 -14.73 0.77 -3.46
C GLY A 28 -14.73 2.22 -2.97
N LEU A 29 -15.70 3.03 -3.42
CA LEU A 29 -15.94 4.38 -2.92
C LEU A 29 -16.62 4.28 -1.55
N PRO A 30 -16.02 4.81 -0.46
CA PRO A 30 -16.69 4.78 0.82
C PRO A 30 -17.95 5.65 0.81
N ASP A 31 -18.94 5.29 1.63
CA ASP A 31 -20.20 6.03 1.75
C ASP A 31 -19.95 7.48 2.22
N PRO A 32 -20.31 8.52 1.43
CA PRO A 32 -20.15 9.91 1.81
C PRO A 32 -20.80 10.29 3.13
N LEU A 33 -21.92 9.64 3.51
CA LEU A 33 -22.61 9.93 4.78
C LEU A 33 -21.82 9.47 6.00
N THR A 34 -20.92 8.49 5.83
CA THR A 34 -19.98 8.08 6.89
C THR A 34 -19.07 9.25 7.25
N PHE A 35 -18.57 9.97 6.24
CA PHE A 35 -17.65 11.10 6.44
C PHE A 35 -18.37 12.38 6.88
N ALA A 36 -19.61 12.59 6.47
CA ALA A 36 -20.41 13.76 6.88
C ALA A 36 -20.65 13.81 8.40
N ARG A 37 -20.52 12.67 9.08
CA ARG A 37 -20.66 12.55 10.54
C ARG A 37 -19.34 12.61 11.29
N LEU A 38 -18.20 12.59 10.59
CA LEU A 38 -16.89 12.73 11.23
C LEU A 38 -16.73 14.16 11.74
N GLN A 39 -16.36 14.29 13.01
CA GLN A 39 -15.88 15.55 13.54
C GLN A 39 -14.41 15.69 13.18
N TRP A 40 -14.13 16.63 12.26
CA TRP A 40 -12.77 16.95 11.90
C TRP A 40 -12.17 17.85 12.98
N PRO A 41 -11.01 17.50 13.55
CA PRO A 41 -10.31 18.43 14.40
C PRO A 41 -9.90 19.66 13.57
N ASP A 42 -9.94 20.85 14.15
CA ASP A 42 -9.40 22.04 13.48
C ASP A 42 -7.86 21.96 13.56
N PRO A 43 -7.16 21.75 12.41
CA PRO A 43 -5.71 21.57 12.39
C PRO A 43 -4.97 22.80 12.93
N LEU A 44 -5.61 23.97 13.00
CA LEU A 44 -5.04 25.19 13.60
C LEU A 44 -5.05 25.14 15.13
N THR A 45 -5.91 24.33 15.75
CA THR A 45 -6.10 24.29 17.20
C THR A 45 -5.48 23.07 17.88
N VAL A 46 -5.22 21.99 17.13
CA VAL A 46 -4.57 20.80 17.72
C VAL A 46 -3.11 21.09 18.03
N GLU A 47 -2.71 20.91 19.29
CA GLU A 47 -1.32 20.97 19.71
C GLU A 47 -0.63 19.62 19.44
N THR A 48 0.13 19.56 18.36
CA THR A 48 0.89 18.36 17.96
C THR A 48 2.40 18.56 18.00
N GLY A 49 2.87 19.76 18.32
CA GLY A 49 4.26 20.19 18.16
C GLY A 49 4.56 20.86 16.82
N VAL A 50 3.66 20.78 15.84
CA VAL A 50 3.79 21.45 14.54
C VAL A 50 3.24 22.87 14.60
N SER A 51 4.08 23.86 14.30
CA SER A 51 3.68 25.27 14.26
C SER A 51 2.65 25.52 13.17
N ILE A 52 1.68 26.41 13.43
CA ILE A 52 0.72 26.87 12.43
C ILE A 52 1.42 27.49 11.21
N SER A 53 2.58 28.14 11.42
CA SER A 53 3.39 28.72 10.34
C SER A 53 3.94 27.69 9.36
N ASP A 54 4.08 26.44 9.80
CA ASP A 54 4.72 25.37 9.03
C ASP A 54 3.68 24.57 8.24
N LEU A 55 2.40 24.69 8.60
CA LEU A 55 1.29 24.02 7.91
C LEU A 55 1.22 24.27 6.39
N PRO A 56 1.41 25.51 5.88
CA PRO A 56 1.40 25.78 4.44
C PRO A 56 2.74 25.49 3.74
N GLN A 57 3.79 25.08 4.47
CA GLN A 57 5.13 24.88 3.92
C GLN A 57 5.32 23.45 3.38
N TYR A 58 6.33 23.26 2.54
CA TYR A 58 6.84 21.93 2.22
C TYR A 58 7.36 21.20 3.47
N THR A 59 7.25 19.88 3.44
CA THR A 59 7.83 18.97 4.45
C THR A 59 9.00 18.21 3.84
N ASP A 60 9.74 17.48 4.68
CA ASP A 60 10.68 16.47 4.21
C ASP A 60 9.97 15.33 3.44
N ALA A 61 10.75 14.58 2.66
CA ALA A 61 10.26 13.49 1.81
C ALA A 61 9.66 12.33 2.61
N HIS A 62 10.12 12.10 3.84
CA HIS A 62 9.55 11.08 4.71
C HIS A 62 8.20 11.51 5.30
N GLY A 63 7.91 12.81 5.36
CA GLY A 63 6.72 13.42 5.96
C GLY A 63 6.91 13.83 7.42
N LEU A 64 5.90 14.52 7.97
CA LEU A 64 5.94 15.11 9.32
C LEU A 64 6.47 14.13 10.40
N PRO A 65 7.57 14.49 11.11
CA PRO A 65 8.16 13.65 12.14
C PRO A 65 7.19 13.23 13.26
N GLU A 66 6.22 14.08 13.58
CA GLU A 66 5.23 13.90 14.64
C GLU A 66 4.30 12.73 14.32
N LEU A 67 3.66 12.75 13.14
CA LEU A 67 2.78 11.66 12.70
C LEU A 67 3.57 10.37 12.50
N ARG A 68 4.78 10.43 11.94
CA ARG A 68 5.67 9.26 11.84
C ARG A 68 6.01 8.69 13.20
N GLY A 69 6.21 9.54 14.21
CA GLY A 69 6.44 9.14 15.60
C GLY A 69 5.23 8.45 16.20
N GLN A 70 4.03 9.00 16.02
CA GLN A 70 2.78 8.40 16.50
C GLN A 70 2.49 7.06 15.82
N LEU A 71 2.69 6.96 14.50
CA LEU A 71 2.58 5.70 13.76
C LEU A 71 3.62 4.68 14.23
N GLY A 72 4.87 5.12 14.44
CA GLY A 72 5.92 4.28 15.03
C GLY A 72 5.49 3.70 16.38
N GLN A 73 4.97 4.53 17.29
CA GLN A 73 4.43 4.06 18.57
C GLN A 73 3.28 3.07 18.40
N ARG A 74 2.31 3.37 17.52
CA ARG A 74 1.16 2.49 17.22
C ARG A 74 1.59 1.10 16.77
N TYR A 75 2.60 1.02 15.90
CA TYR A 75 3.10 -0.23 15.34
C TYR A 75 4.31 -0.80 16.07
N ARG A 76 4.71 -0.21 17.21
CA ARG A 76 5.89 -0.60 18.01
C ARG A 76 7.19 -0.61 17.19
N MET A 77 7.35 0.38 16.32
CA MET A 77 8.52 0.59 15.46
C MET A 77 9.17 1.95 15.70
N ALA A 78 10.42 2.11 15.28
CA ALA A 78 11.08 3.41 15.33
C ALA A 78 10.51 4.33 14.24
N ARG A 79 10.62 5.64 14.44
CA ARG A 79 10.23 6.66 13.43
C ARG A 79 10.91 6.43 12.06
N GLY A 80 12.13 5.90 12.07
CA GLY A 80 12.88 5.56 10.85
C GLY A 80 12.27 4.44 10.02
N ASN A 81 11.37 3.64 10.59
CA ASN A 81 10.63 2.59 9.88
C ASN A 81 9.37 3.12 9.17
N VAL A 82 9.06 4.41 9.28
CA VAL A 82 7.81 5.00 8.77
C VAL A 82 8.11 6.09 7.74
N ILE A 83 7.43 6.01 6.59
CA ILE A 83 7.33 7.09 5.60
C ILE A 83 5.86 7.36 5.25
N LEU A 84 5.49 8.64 5.24
CA LEU A 84 4.18 9.09 4.79
C LEU A 84 4.14 9.15 3.26
N THR A 85 2.96 8.85 2.72
CA THR A 85 2.73 8.83 1.27
C THR A 85 1.40 9.50 0.94
N ASN A 86 1.25 9.91 -0.32
CA ASN A 86 0.02 10.51 -0.87
C ASN A 86 -1.06 9.42 -1.14
N GLY A 87 -1.34 8.62 -0.12
CA GLY A 87 -2.13 7.40 -0.16
C GLY A 87 -1.37 6.17 -0.67
N ALA A 88 -1.98 4.99 -0.52
CA ALA A 88 -1.38 3.70 -0.90
C ALA A 88 -0.94 3.63 -2.37
N SER A 89 -1.61 4.35 -3.29
CA SER A 89 -1.19 4.39 -4.69
C SER A 89 0.20 4.98 -4.90
N GLN A 90 0.57 6.03 -4.15
CA GLN A 90 1.93 6.56 -4.21
C GLN A 90 2.91 5.58 -3.55
N ALA A 91 2.54 4.96 -2.43
CA ALA A 91 3.37 3.93 -1.81
C ALA A 91 3.73 2.81 -2.80
N LEU A 92 2.75 2.26 -3.52
CA LEU A 92 2.97 1.22 -4.52
C LEU A 92 3.82 1.71 -5.71
N GLN A 93 3.67 2.98 -6.12
CA GLN A 93 4.51 3.58 -7.17
C GLN A 93 5.97 3.71 -6.71
N LEU A 94 6.21 4.20 -5.49
CA LEU A 94 7.55 4.30 -4.93
C LEU A 94 8.19 2.91 -4.77
N LEU A 95 7.43 1.91 -4.36
CA LEU A 95 7.90 0.52 -4.29
C LEU A 95 8.25 -0.04 -5.67
N ALA A 96 7.45 0.28 -6.69
CA ALA A 96 7.73 -0.11 -8.05
C ALA A 96 9.03 0.56 -8.55
N ASP A 97 9.17 1.87 -8.39
CA ASP A 97 10.39 2.59 -8.80
C ASP A 97 11.63 2.16 -7.99
N ALA A 98 11.47 1.65 -6.76
CA ALA A 98 12.57 1.23 -5.88
C ALA A 98 13.11 -0.18 -6.16
N PHE A 99 12.27 -1.07 -6.70
CA PHE A 99 12.55 -2.51 -6.73
C PHE A 99 12.30 -3.19 -8.07
N ILE A 100 11.72 -2.51 -9.05
CA ILE A 100 11.35 -3.11 -10.34
C ILE A 100 12.13 -2.45 -11.46
N ASP A 101 12.94 -3.26 -12.14
CA ASP A 101 13.45 -2.93 -13.47
C ASP A 101 12.58 -3.56 -14.57
N PRO A 102 12.58 -3.01 -15.80
CA PRO A 102 11.89 -3.63 -16.93
C PRO A 102 12.32 -5.09 -17.15
N GLY A 103 11.35 -6.01 -17.15
CA GLY A 103 11.59 -7.44 -17.29
C GLY A 103 11.68 -8.23 -15.98
N ASP A 104 11.68 -7.55 -14.83
CA ASP A 104 11.48 -8.17 -13.52
C ASP A 104 10.07 -8.77 -13.39
N VAL A 105 9.89 -9.64 -12.38
CA VAL A 105 8.64 -10.33 -12.10
C VAL A 105 8.06 -9.82 -10.78
N VAL A 106 6.76 -9.53 -10.80
CA VAL A 106 5.97 -9.34 -9.58
C VAL A 106 4.95 -10.46 -9.48
N LEU A 107 4.96 -11.16 -8.36
CA LEU A 107 4.02 -12.24 -8.06
C LEU A 107 2.82 -11.68 -7.27
N THR A 108 1.65 -12.25 -7.47
CA THR A 108 0.43 -11.90 -6.71
C THR A 108 -0.60 -13.02 -6.85
N GLU A 109 -1.72 -12.94 -6.13
CA GLU A 109 -2.83 -13.88 -6.25
C GLU A 109 -3.62 -13.72 -7.56
N ASP A 110 -4.31 -14.79 -7.95
CA ASP A 110 -5.37 -14.76 -8.95
C ASP A 110 -6.75 -14.95 -8.29
N PRO A 111 -7.65 -13.93 -8.31
CA PRO A 111 -7.46 -12.56 -8.80
C PRO A 111 -6.72 -11.66 -7.80
N SER A 112 -6.34 -10.44 -8.20
CA SER A 112 -5.69 -9.43 -7.34
C SER A 112 -6.15 -8.01 -7.68
N TYR A 113 -5.74 -7.01 -6.89
CA TYR A 113 -6.14 -5.62 -7.05
C TYR A 113 -5.59 -5.01 -8.34
N LEU A 114 -6.51 -4.71 -9.27
CA LEU A 114 -6.20 -4.14 -10.59
C LEU A 114 -5.28 -2.90 -10.54
N GLY A 115 -5.42 -2.05 -9.52
CA GLY A 115 -4.58 -0.86 -9.38
C GLY A 115 -3.10 -1.19 -9.15
N ALA A 116 -2.80 -2.24 -8.38
CA ALA A 116 -1.44 -2.72 -8.19
C ALA A 116 -0.89 -3.38 -9.46
N LEU A 117 -1.68 -4.25 -10.12
CA LEU A 117 -1.31 -4.87 -11.40
C LEU A 117 -0.90 -3.82 -12.44
N ARG A 118 -1.69 -2.74 -12.53
CA ARG A 118 -1.43 -1.58 -13.39
C ARG A 118 -0.12 -0.90 -13.03
N ILE A 119 0.11 -0.56 -11.76
CA ILE A 119 1.32 0.15 -11.32
C ILE A 119 2.58 -0.65 -11.66
N PHE A 120 2.60 -1.94 -11.33
CA PHE A 120 3.76 -2.79 -11.59
C PHE A 120 3.99 -3.04 -13.08
N SER A 121 2.92 -3.22 -13.85
CA SER A 121 3.01 -3.33 -15.33
C SER A 121 3.59 -2.06 -15.96
N ILE A 122 3.16 -0.87 -15.49
CA ILE A 122 3.69 0.42 -15.97
C ILE A 122 5.16 0.57 -15.62
N ALA A 123 5.61 0.08 -14.46
CA ALA A 123 7.03 0.07 -14.10
C ALA A 123 7.89 -0.85 -15.01
N GLY A 124 7.25 -1.80 -15.71
CA GLY A 124 7.89 -2.71 -16.65
C GLY A 124 7.97 -4.17 -16.15
N ALA A 125 7.33 -4.48 -15.02
CA ALA A 125 7.26 -5.85 -14.53
C ALA A 125 6.37 -6.74 -15.41
N THR A 126 6.76 -8.00 -15.50
CA THR A 126 5.84 -9.09 -15.83
C THR A 126 5.09 -9.47 -14.56
N VAL A 127 3.80 -9.16 -14.50
CA VAL A 127 2.97 -9.54 -13.34
C VAL A 127 2.47 -10.97 -13.55
N VAL A 128 2.85 -11.88 -12.66
CA VAL A 128 2.48 -13.29 -12.70
C VAL A 128 1.52 -13.55 -11.55
N GLN A 129 0.29 -13.91 -11.90
CA GLN A 129 -0.75 -14.25 -10.93
C GLN A 129 -0.67 -15.75 -10.62
N VAL A 130 -0.73 -16.09 -9.34
CA VAL A 130 -0.62 -17.44 -8.81
C VAL A 130 -1.97 -17.83 -8.23
N GLY A 131 -2.41 -19.07 -8.52
CA GLY A 131 -3.69 -19.57 -8.05
C GLY A 131 -3.85 -19.45 -6.53
N ALA A 132 -5.01 -18.96 -6.10
CA ALA A 132 -5.34 -18.77 -4.69
C ALA A 132 -6.72 -19.37 -4.36
N ASP A 133 -6.86 -19.91 -3.16
CA ASP A 133 -8.10 -20.46 -2.64
C ASP A 133 -8.66 -19.62 -1.48
N SER A 134 -9.53 -20.21 -0.65
CA SER A 134 -10.10 -19.52 0.51
C SER A 134 -9.07 -19.15 1.59
N LEU A 135 -7.92 -19.83 1.62
CA LEU A 135 -6.87 -19.68 2.63
C LEU A 135 -5.77 -18.71 2.18
N GLY A 136 -5.61 -18.52 0.87
CA GLY A 136 -4.63 -17.62 0.27
C GLY A 136 -4.03 -18.21 -0.98
N VAL A 137 -2.86 -17.72 -1.39
CA VAL A 137 -2.08 -18.31 -2.49
C VAL A 137 -1.72 -19.76 -2.18
N ASP A 138 -1.78 -20.61 -3.20
CA ASP A 138 -1.25 -21.97 -3.12
C ASP A 138 0.28 -21.92 -3.07
N LEU A 139 0.86 -22.52 -2.03
CA LEU A 139 2.31 -22.47 -1.78
C LEU A 139 3.12 -23.26 -2.81
N ASP A 140 2.59 -24.38 -3.31
CA ASP A 140 3.26 -25.20 -4.32
C ASP A 140 3.29 -24.46 -5.65
N LEU A 141 2.18 -23.81 -6.03
CA LEU A 141 2.12 -22.95 -7.22
C LEU A 141 3.01 -21.71 -7.07
N LEU A 142 3.09 -21.13 -5.87
CA LEU A 142 3.97 -19.99 -5.59
C LEU A 142 5.45 -20.39 -5.72
N GLU A 143 5.84 -21.55 -5.18
CA GLU A 143 7.19 -22.09 -5.31
C GLU A 143 7.54 -22.35 -6.78
N GLN A 144 6.62 -22.95 -7.54
CA GLN A 144 6.79 -23.12 -8.98
C GLN A 144 6.98 -21.78 -9.69
N ALA A 145 6.16 -20.77 -9.39
CA ALA A 145 6.27 -19.46 -10.02
C ALA A 145 7.61 -18.78 -9.71
N LEU A 146 8.13 -18.92 -8.48
CA LEU A 146 9.45 -18.45 -8.09
C LEU A 146 10.58 -19.12 -8.89
N LEU A 147 10.52 -20.45 -9.06
CA LEU A 147 11.48 -21.20 -9.88
C LEU A 147 11.43 -20.75 -11.35
N HIS A 148 10.23 -20.56 -11.91
CA HIS A 148 10.05 -20.08 -13.29
C HIS A 148 10.54 -18.65 -13.50
N ALA A 149 10.49 -17.81 -12.46
CA ALA A 149 11.00 -16.43 -12.53
C ALA A 149 12.53 -16.38 -12.67
N LYS A 150 13.26 -17.47 -12.34
CA LYS A 150 14.73 -17.57 -12.47
C LYS A 150 15.46 -16.41 -11.78
N GLY A 151 15.06 -16.07 -10.55
CA GLY A 151 15.65 -14.96 -9.77
C GLY A 151 15.21 -13.55 -10.16
N ARG A 152 14.28 -13.42 -11.11
CA ARG A 152 13.70 -12.11 -11.50
C ARG A 152 12.49 -11.69 -10.67
N ALA A 153 11.97 -12.57 -9.79
CA ALA A 153 10.92 -12.17 -8.86
C ALA A 153 11.48 -11.17 -7.84
N LYS A 154 10.87 -9.98 -7.74
CA LYS A 154 11.32 -8.92 -6.82
C LYS A 154 10.35 -8.69 -5.68
N LEU A 155 9.06 -8.70 -6.01
CA LEU A 155 7.97 -8.48 -5.07
C LEU A 155 6.95 -9.60 -5.19
N TYR A 156 6.35 -9.97 -4.06
CA TYR A 156 5.04 -10.59 -4.00
C TYR A 156 4.07 -9.58 -3.36
N TYR A 157 3.02 -9.22 -4.09
CA TYR A 157 2.00 -8.27 -3.64
C TYR A 157 0.74 -9.01 -3.22
N THR A 158 0.20 -8.65 -2.06
CA THR A 158 -1.03 -9.25 -1.50
C THR A 158 -1.85 -8.23 -0.72
N THR A 159 -3.15 -8.48 -0.61
CA THR A 159 -4.06 -7.76 0.31
C THR A 159 -4.62 -8.75 1.35
N PRO A 160 -3.86 -9.16 2.38
CA PRO A 160 -4.23 -10.34 3.19
C PRO A 160 -5.38 -10.08 4.16
N ALA A 161 -5.65 -8.81 4.48
CA ALA A 161 -6.70 -8.39 5.41
C ALA A 161 -7.89 -7.79 4.65
N PHE A 162 -8.87 -8.63 4.31
CA PHE A 162 -10.03 -8.31 3.47
C PHE A 162 -9.63 -8.04 2.01
N HIS A 163 -9.15 -9.10 1.38
CA HIS A 163 -8.54 -9.16 0.07
C HIS A 163 -9.38 -8.51 -1.02
N ASN A 164 -8.74 -7.74 -1.90
CA ASN A 164 -9.39 -7.12 -3.04
C ASN A 164 -9.06 -7.92 -4.30
N PRO A 165 -10.04 -8.60 -4.95
CA PRO A 165 -11.49 -8.34 -4.88
C PRO A 165 -12.33 -9.33 -4.04
N THR A 166 -11.73 -10.36 -3.45
CA THR A 166 -12.48 -11.53 -2.94
C THR A 166 -13.12 -11.34 -1.55
N GLY A 167 -12.76 -10.28 -0.83
CA GLY A 167 -13.15 -10.01 0.56
C GLY A 167 -12.52 -10.94 1.61
N ARG A 168 -11.63 -11.85 1.20
CA ARG A 168 -11.10 -12.91 2.07
C ARG A 168 -10.07 -12.39 3.09
N TYR A 169 -9.98 -13.06 4.23
CA TYR A 169 -8.87 -12.88 5.16
C TYR A 169 -7.93 -14.08 5.04
N PHE A 170 -6.65 -13.82 4.78
CA PHE A 170 -5.61 -14.84 4.75
C PHE A 170 -5.01 -14.95 6.15
N ALA A 171 -5.15 -16.14 6.74
CA ALA A 171 -4.79 -16.37 8.13
C ALA A 171 -3.31 -16.07 8.38
N HIS A 172 -2.98 -15.50 9.54
CA HIS A 172 -1.62 -15.16 9.93
C HIS A 172 -0.63 -16.32 9.69
N ARG A 173 -0.99 -17.55 10.11
CA ARG A 173 -0.17 -18.75 9.89
C ARG A 173 0.17 -19.01 8.42
N HIS A 174 -0.78 -18.78 7.51
CA HIS A 174 -0.57 -18.97 6.07
C HIS A 174 0.39 -17.91 5.54
N MET A 175 0.22 -16.66 5.99
CA MET A 175 1.13 -15.58 5.62
C MET A 175 2.55 -15.79 6.13
N VAL A 176 2.75 -16.42 7.29
CA VAL A 176 4.08 -16.83 7.77
C VAL A 176 4.73 -17.83 6.80
N GLU A 177 3.97 -18.81 6.30
CA GLU A 177 4.50 -19.80 5.33
C GLU A 177 4.85 -19.13 3.99
N VAL A 178 4.01 -18.23 3.51
CA VAL A 178 4.25 -17.40 2.32
C VAL A 178 5.52 -16.57 2.50
N GLU A 179 5.64 -15.82 3.61
CA GLU A 179 6.81 -15.00 3.90
C GLU A 179 8.09 -15.84 3.93
N ALA A 180 8.09 -16.97 4.62
CA ALA A 180 9.26 -17.82 4.74
C ALA A 180 9.71 -18.36 3.37
N LEU A 181 8.78 -18.68 2.47
CA LEU A 181 9.09 -19.08 1.09
C LEU A 181 9.69 -17.91 0.29
N LEU A 182 9.11 -16.71 0.39
CA LEU A 182 9.59 -15.51 -0.31
C LEU A 182 10.99 -15.09 0.17
N SER A 183 11.21 -15.09 1.48
CA SER A 183 12.45 -14.67 2.14
C SER A 183 13.63 -15.53 1.70
N ARG A 184 13.45 -16.85 1.64
CA ARG A 184 14.45 -17.81 1.12
C ARG A 184 14.82 -17.58 -0.35
N ASN A 185 13.95 -16.94 -1.11
CA ASN A 185 14.14 -16.61 -2.53
C ASN A 185 14.55 -15.14 -2.76
N GLY A 186 14.80 -14.36 -1.69
CA GLY A 186 15.16 -12.94 -1.79
C GLY A 186 14.04 -12.03 -2.30
N VAL A 187 12.79 -12.48 -2.20
CA VAL A 187 11.59 -11.75 -2.65
C VAL A 187 10.97 -10.99 -1.47
N ARG A 188 10.57 -9.74 -1.71
CA ARG A 188 9.90 -8.91 -0.70
C ARG A 188 8.40 -9.17 -0.69
N LEU A 189 7.84 -9.28 0.51
CA LEU A 189 6.40 -9.39 0.74
C LEU A 189 5.82 -7.98 0.92
N VAL A 190 4.99 -7.53 -0.02
CA VAL A 190 4.24 -6.27 0.09
C VAL A 190 2.81 -6.58 0.51
N GLN A 191 2.50 -6.27 1.77
CA GLN A 191 1.15 -6.36 2.31
C GLN A 191 0.44 -5.02 2.18
N ASP A 192 -0.55 -4.96 1.30
CA ASP A 192 -1.45 -3.83 1.19
C ASP A 192 -2.62 -4.01 2.18
N LEU A 193 -2.55 -3.22 3.24
CA LEU A 193 -3.41 -3.28 4.43
C LEU A 193 -4.42 -2.13 4.45
N VAL A 194 -4.78 -1.59 3.28
CA VAL A 194 -5.76 -0.50 3.15
C VAL A 194 -7.12 -0.82 3.80
N TYR A 195 -7.50 -2.10 3.89
CA TYR A 195 -8.74 -2.54 4.53
C TYR A 195 -8.56 -3.10 5.94
N SER A 196 -7.33 -3.24 6.47
CA SER A 196 -7.08 -3.95 7.74
C SER A 196 -7.77 -3.33 8.96
N GLU A 197 -8.19 -2.07 8.86
CA GLU A 197 -8.87 -1.30 9.89
C GLU A 197 -10.40 -1.40 9.80
N LEU A 198 -10.94 -2.26 8.93
CA LEU A 198 -12.39 -2.41 8.70
C LEU A 198 -12.92 -3.82 9.04
N PRO A 199 -12.65 -4.39 10.23
CA PRO A 199 -13.25 -5.65 10.62
C PRO A 199 -14.76 -5.50 10.87
N TYR A 200 -15.57 -6.38 10.28
CA TYR A 200 -17.01 -6.41 10.52
C TYR A 200 -17.35 -6.78 11.97
N ASP A 201 -16.65 -7.77 12.53
CA ASP A 201 -16.91 -8.31 13.88
C ASP A 201 -16.04 -7.65 14.97
N GLY A 202 -15.38 -6.53 14.65
CA GLY A 202 -14.57 -5.74 15.58
C GLY A 202 -13.19 -6.31 15.93
N ALA A 203 -12.90 -7.57 15.61
CA ALA A 203 -11.57 -8.15 15.80
C ALA A 203 -10.62 -7.74 14.67
N SER A 204 -9.56 -6.98 14.97
CA SER A 204 -8.54 -6.61 13.99
C SER A 204 -7.90 -7.87 13.39
N PRO A 205 -7.76 -7.94 12.05
CA PRO A 205 -7.07 -9.05 11.40
C PRO A 205 -5.61 -9.11 11.85
N GLU A 206 -5.15 -10.30 12.20
CA GLU A 206 -3.74 -10.52 12.51
C GLU A 206 -2.94 -10.56 11.21
N VAL A 207 -1.95 -9.69 11.09
CA VAL A 207 -1.10 -9.52 9.89
C VAL A 207 0.36 -9.51 10.33
N LEU A 208 1.28 -9.91 9.43
CA LEU A 208 2.70 -9.85 9.77
C LEU A 208 3.13 -8.40 9.97
N GLN A 209 3.97 -8.17 10.96
CA GLN A 209 4.61 -6.88 11.18
C GLN A 209 5.67 -6.66 10.11
N ALA A 210 5.83 -5.41 9.67
CA ALA A 210 6.90 -5.07 8.73
C ALA A 210 8.30 -5.29 9.37
N GLY A 211 9.27 -5.64 8.54
CA GLY A 211 10.62 -6.01 8.97
C GLY A 211 11.24 -7.05 8.03
N GLY A 212 12.57 -7.08 7.94
CA GLY A 212 13.27 -7.95 6.99
C GLY A 212 12.82 -7.68 5.54
N ASN A 213 12.16 -8.66 4.92
CA ASN A 213 11.61 -8.56 3.56
C ASN A 213 10.12 -8.13 3.52
N ILE A 214 9.47 -7.92 4.67
CA ILE A 214 8.05 -7.55 4.79
C ILE A 214 7.90 -6.02 4.76
N ILE A 215 7.04 -5.54 3.87
CA ILE A 215 6.67 -4.14 3.70
C ILE A 215 5.16 -4.02 3.87
N ASN A 216 4.71 -3.20 4.82
CA ASN A 216 3.29 -2.95 5.03
C ASN A 216 2.90 -1.59 4.43
N VAL A 217 1.88 -1.59 3.57
CA VAL A 217 1.31 -0.38 2.95
C VAL A 217 -0.06 -0.12 3.58
N HIS A 218 -0.27 1.10 4.05
CA HIS A 218 -1.52 1.52 4.69
C HIS A 218 -2.07 2.80 4.07
N SER A 219 -3.35 3.09 4.32
CA SER A 219 -3.97 4.35 3.91
C SER A 219 -5.09 4.80 4.82
N PHE A 220 -5.24 6.12 4.96
CA PHE A 220 -6.40 6.75 5.58
C PHE A 220 -7.65 6.75 4.67
N SER A 221 -7.53 6.26 3.42
CA SER A 221 -8.59 6.35 2.42
C SER A 221 -9.89 5.65 2.82
N LYS A 222 -9.81 4.59 3.64
CA LYS A 222 -10.96 3.78 4.05
C LYS A 222 -11.42 4.04 5.49
N ILE A 223 -10.63 4.79 6.26
CA ILE A 223 -10.91 5.07 7.69
C ILE A 223 -11.21 6.54 7.98
N SER A 224 -10.73 7.47 7.15
CA SER A 224 -10.95 8.92 7.37
C SER A 224 -11.46 9.61 6.12
N GLY A 225 -10.97 9.23 4.95
CA GLY A 225 -11.48 9.73 3.68
C GLY A 225 -10.48 9.65 2.54
N PRO A 226 -10.88 9.18 1.35
CA PRO A 226 -9.97 9.05 0.21
C PRO A 226 -9.49 10.40 -0.32
N GLY A 227 -10.22 11.49 -0.06
CA GLY A 227 -9.86 12.85 -0.47
C GLY A 227 -8.66 13.45 0.27
N LEU A 228 -8.32 12.92 1.45
CA LEU A 228 -7.15 13.38 2.23
C LEU A 228 -5.83 13.08 1.55
N ARG A 229 -5.81 12.08 0.65
CA ARG A 229 -4.60 11.59 -0.01
C ARG A 229 -3.48 11.26 0.99
N LEU A 230 -3.81 10.58 2.09
CA LEU A 230 -2.85 10.24 3.13
C LEU A 230 -2.70 8.72 3.29
N GLY A 231 -1.46 8.26 3.44
CA GLY A 231 -1.10 6.89 3.74
C GLY A 231 0.31 6.79 4.29
N TRP A 232 0.76 5.58 4.59
CA TRP A 232 2.11 5.35 5.10
C TRP A 232 2.62 3.96 4.72
N VAL A 233 3.93 3.81 4.74
CA VAL A 233 4.62 2.53 4.61
C VAL A 233 5.39 2.26 5.90
N LEU A 234 5.33 1.01 6.35
CA LEU A 234 6.21 0.46 7.38
C LEU A 234 7.18 -0.50 6.71
N ALA A 235 8.48 -0.30 6.93
CA ALA A 235 9.54 -1.17 6.39
C ALA A 235 10.84 -1.01 7.18
N GLU A 236 11.87 -1.78 6.82
CA GLU A 236 13.25 -1.54 7.31
C GLU A 236 13.71 -0.11 6.98
N PRO A 237 14.51 0.55 7.84
CA PRO A 237 14.93 1.93 7.63
C PRO A 237 15.63 2.17 6.29
N GLU A 238 16.41 1.20 5.80
CA GLU A 238 17.06 1.29 4.48
C GLU A 238 16.04 1.35 3.33
N ILE A 239 14.94 0.59 3.45
CA ILE A 239 13.85 0.63 2.47
C ILE A 239 13.17 1.99 2.54
N VAL A 240 12.84 2.46 3.75
CA VAL A 240 12.23 3.77 3.96
C VAL A 240 13.07 4.90 3.36
N ASP A 241 14.37 4.90 3.59
CA ASP A 241 15.29 5.88 3.03
C ASP A 241 15.36 5.78 1.52
N ARG A 242 15.39 4.58 0.94
CA ARG A 242 15.31 4.39 -0.52
C ARG A 242 14.03 4.99 -1.10
N LEU A 243 12.88 4.79 -0.46
CA LEU A 243 11.62 5.38 -0.91
C LEU A 243 11.65 6.91 -0.82
N ALA A 244 12.24 7.46 0.25
CA ALA A 244 12.40 8.90 0.41
C ALA A 244 13.24 9.53 -0.73
N HIS A 245 14.32 8.87 -1.17
CA HIS A 245 15.14 9.35 -2.30
C HIS A 245 14.39 9.37 -3.63
N LEU A 246 13.42 8.48 -3.82
CA LEU A 246 12.62 8.36 -5.05
C LEU A 246 11.36 9.23 -5.02
N LYS A 247 11.00 9.76 -3.86
CA LYS A 247 9.83 10.63 -3.69
C LYS A 247 10.17 12.03 -4.18
N CYS A 248 9.82 12.31 -5.43
CA CYS A 248 10.11 13.58 -6.12
C CYS A 248 9.09 14.71 -5.86
N ASP A 249 8.28 14.64 -4.80
CA ASP A 249 7.36 15.70 -4.41
C ASP A 249 7.83 16.41 -3.12
N GLY A 250 7.17 17.50 -2.74
CA GLY A 250 7.46 18.23 -1.50
C GLY A 250 6.95 17.54 -0.22
N GLY A 251 6.88 16.20 -0.24
CA GLY A 251 6.39 15.36 0.83
C GLY A 251 4.87 15.17 0.83
N VAL A 252 4.28 15.17 2.02
CA VAL A 252 2.84 14.98 2.26
C VAL A 252 2.29 16.22 2.94
N SER A 253 1.10 16.69 2.56
CA SER A 253 0.58 17.96 3.09
C SER A 253 0.58 18.00 4.63
N PRO A 254 1.27 18.98 5.26
CA PRO A 254 1.26 19.12 6.72
C PRO A 254 -0.15 19.37 7.28
N ILE A 255 -1.02 20.02 6.51
CA ILE A 255 -2.41 20.31 6.91
C ILE A 255 -3.20 19.04 7.21
N VAL A 256 -3.00 17.96 6.44
CA VAL A 256 -3.72 16.69 6.63
C VAL A 256 -2.98 15.70 7.51
N SER A 257 -1.69 15.95 7.80
CA SER A 257 -0.83 15.04 8.57
C SER A 257 -0.52 15.54 9.98
N LYS A 258 -0.93 16.77 10.31
CA LYS A 258 -0.96 17.29 11.68
C LYS A 258 -2.13 16.67 12.45
#